data_AF-A0A8C2LUW6-F1
#
_entry.id   AF-A0A8C2LUW6-F1
#
_cell.length_a   1.000
_cell.length_b   1.000
_cell.length_c   1.000
_cell.angle_alpha   90.00
_cell.angle_beta   90.00
_cell.angle_gamma   90.00
#
_symmetry.space_group_name_H-M   'P 1'
#
loop_
_entity.id
_entity.type
_entity.pdbx_description
1 polymer ?
#
loop_
_entity_poly.entity_id
_entity_poly.type
_entity_poly.pdbx_seq_one_letter_code
_entity_poly.pdbx_strand_id
1 'polypeptide(L)'
;MGKIALQLKATLENVTNLRPLGEDFLKMKCGNCGEISEKWQYIGLMDSVALKGGRGSCKVCARENSIEILSSTIKSYNAEDNEKFKTIVRCWGLEPVDFQPQAGFAAEGVESGTSVGIFEVTHQFLKC
;
A
#
# COMPACT_ATOMS: atom_id res chain seq x y z
N MET A 1 8.27 16.44 -7.60
CA MET A 1 7.25 15.38 -7.50
C MET A 1 6.99 15.13 -6.02
N GLY A 2 5.73 15.22 -5.57
CA GLY A 2 5.37 15.15 -4.14
C GLY A 2 5.40 13.72 -3.58
N LYS A 3 5.27 13.61 -2.26
CA LYS A 3 5.11 12.31 -1.58
C LYS A 3 3.64 11.91 -1.68
N ILE A 4 3.32 10.63 -1.79
CA ILE A 4 1.92 10.17 -1.72
C ILE A 4 1.82 9.14 -0.60
N ALA A 5 0.84 9.29 0.27
CA ALA A 5 0.55 8.32 1.32
C ALA A 5 -0.68 7.49 0.93
N LEU A 6 -0.56 6.18 1.11
CA LEU A 6 -1.72 5.29 1.19
C LEU A 6 -2.22 5.32 2.64
N GLN A 7 -3.48 5.73 2.80
CA GLN A 7 -4.18 5.66 4.07
C GLN A 7 -5.21 4.55 4.05
N LEU A 8 -5.33 3.86 5.16
CA LEU A 8 -6.23 2.75 5.37
C LEU A 8 -7.24 3.13 6.46
N LYS A 9 -8.50 2.73 6.26
CA LYS A 9 -9.55 2.78 7.26
C LYS A 9 -10.25 1.43 7.28
N ALA A 10 -10.31 0.82 8.44
CA ALA A 10 -10.98 -0.46 8.64
C ALA A 10 -11.88 -0.38 9.87
N THR A 11 -12.97 -1.15 9.84
CA THR A 11 -13.76 -1.45 11.03
C THR A 11 -13.17 -2.72 11.63
N LEU A 12 -12.66 -2.62 12.86
CA LEU A 12 -12.04 -3.70 13.60
C LEU A 12 -13.03 -4.25 14.62
N GLU A 13 -13.23 -5.56 14.60
CA GLU A 13 -14.02 -6.27 15.61
C GLU A 13 -13.12 -7.30 16.29
N ASN A 14 -12.81 -7.09 17.58
CA ASN A 14 -11.96 -7.95 18.40
C ASN A 14 -10.55 -8.24 17.84
N VAL A 15 -10.06 -7.41 16.92
CA VAL A 15 -8.74 -7.53 16.29
C VAL A 15 -7.93 -6.24 16.42
N THR A 16 -6.60 -6.38 16.41
CA THR A 16 -5.61 -5.31 16.46
C THR A 16 -4.39 -5.68 15.62
N ASN A 17 -3.38 -4.80 15.57
CA ASN A 17 -2.13 -5.06 14.88
C ASN A 17 -2.31 -5.43 13.39
N LEU A 18 -3.32 -4.83 12.75
CA LEU A 18 -3.57 -5.00 11.32
C LEU A 18 -2.39 -4.43 10.56
N ARG A 19 -1.67 -5.31 9.88
CA ARG A 19 -0.50 -4.96 9.09
C ARG A 19 -0.47 -5.78 7.81
N PRO A 20 0.10 -5.23 6.73
CA PRO A 20 0.45 -6.06 5.61
C PRO A 20 1.47 -7.12 6.09
N LEU A 21 1.21 -8.38 5.78
CA LEU A 21 2.01 -9.56 6.07
C LEU A 21 2.33 -10.38 4.79
N GLY A 22 2.13 -9.81 3.61
CA GLY A 22 2.43 -10.47 2.35
C GLY A 22 2.50 -9.52 1.15
N GLU A 23 2.01 -10.03 0.03
CA GLU A 23 2.08 -9.41 -1.28
C GLU A 23 0.80 -8.61 -1.58
N ASP A 24 0.92 -7.29 -1.76
CA ASP A 24 -0.20 -6.41 -2.13
C ASP A 24 -0.05 -5.88 -3.56
N PHE A 25 -1.19 -5.52 -4.17
CA PHE A 25 -1.25 -5.03 -5.55
C PHE A 25 -1.74 -3.58 -5.63
N LEU A 26 -1.02 -2.78 -6.43
CA LEU A 26 -1.35 -1.38 -6.70
C LEU A 26 -1.48 -1.14 -8.21
N LYS A 27 -2.45 -0.31 -8.61
CA LYS A 27 -2.39 0.37 -9.91
C LYS A 27 -1.76 1.74 -9.72
N MET A 28 -0.89 2.10 -10.65
CA MET A 28 -0.12 3.33 -10.58
C MET A 28 -0.35 4.20 -11.80
N LYS A 29 -0.43 5.50 -11.57
CA LYS A 29 -0.51 6.56 -12.57
C LYS A 29 0.83 7.27 -12.69
N CYS A 30 1.30 7.42 -13.92
CA CYS A 30 2.47 8.24 -14.22
C CYS A 30 2.14 9.70 -13.98
N GLY A 31 2.89 10.36 -13.10
CA GLY A 31 2.71 11.80 -12.83
C GLY A 31 3.05 12.72 -14.02
N ASN A 32 3.67 12.19 -15.08
CA ASN A 32 4.09 12.97 -16.24
C ASN A 32 3.06 12.95 -17.38
N CYS A 33 2.70 11.77 -17.89
CA CYS A 33 1.75 11.64 -19.00
C CYS A 33 0.34 11.20 -18.57
N GLY A 34 0.14 10.88 -17.29
CA GLY A 34 -1.14 10.44 -16.76
C GLY A 34 -1.49 8.98 -17.05
N GLU A 35 -0.60 8.21 -17.69
CA GLU A 35 -0.82 6.80 -18.00
C GLU A 35 -1.04 5.98 -16.74
N ILE A 36 -2.09 5.16 -16.71
CA ILE A 36 -2.39 4.22 -15.63
C ILE A 36 -1.98 2.82 -16.06
N SER A 37 -1.25 2.11 -15.20
CA SER A 37 -0.85 0.73 -15.51
C SER A 37 -2.07 -0.17 -15.75
N GLU A 38 -2.14 -0.77 -16.94
CA GLU A 38 -3.18 -1.73 -17.31
C GLU A 38 -3.18 -2.95 -16.37
N LYS A 39 -1.98 -3.43 -16.04
CA LYS A 39 -1.78 -4.57 -15.13
C LYS A 39 -1.57 -4.08 -13.70
N TRP A 40 -2.06 -4.86 -12.75
CA TRP A 40 -1.72 -4.72 -11.35
C TRP A 40 -0.21 -4.87 -11.15
N GLN A 41 0.37 -3.94 -10.40
CA GLN A 41 1.78 -3.96 -10.07
C GLN A 41 1.93 -4.47 -8.64
N TYR A 42 2.74 -5.52 -8.53
CA TYR A 42 3.09 -6.14 -7.27
C TYR A 42 4.04 -5.24 -6.48
N ILE A 43 3.75 -5.02 -5.19
CA ILE A 43 4.70 -4.39 -4.29
C ILE A 43 4.77 -5.16 -2.96
N GLY A 44 5.88 -5.86 -2.74
CA GLY A 44 6.17 -6.55 -1.49
C GLY A 44 6.85 -5.67 -0.44
N LEU A 45 6.60 -5.97 0.83
CA LEU A 45 7.21 -5.28 1.98
C LEU A 45 8.73 -5.40 2.05
N MET A 46 9.27 -6.50 1.53
CA MET A 46 10.71 -6.77 1.46
C MET A 46 11.34 -6.31 0.15
N ASP A 47 10.52 -5.86 -0.80
CA ASP A 47 10.99 -5.35 -2.06
C ASP A 47 11.41 -3.89 -1.87
N SER A 48 12.61 -3.68 -1.30
CA SER A 48 13.40 -2.48 -1.57
C SER A 48 13.92 -2.54 -3.01
N VAL A 49 13.03 -2.75 -3.97
CA VAL A 49 13.42 -2.90 -5.37
C VAL A 49 13.53 -1.48 -5.91
N ALA A 50 14.76 -0.96 -5.86
CA ALA A 50 15.20 -0.11 -6.96
C ALA A 50 14.87 -0.91 -8.23
N LEU A 51 13.85 -0.49 -8.98
CA LEU A 51 13.33 -1.16 -10.19
C LEU A 51 14.42 -1.18 -11.29
N LYS A 52 15.51 -1.91 -11.05
CA LYS A 52 16.57 -2.16 -12.00
C LYS A 52 16.11 -3.31 -12.88
N GLY A 53 15.74 -2.96 -14.11
CA GLY A 53 15.24 -3.89 -15.12
C GLY A 53 13.80 -3.59 -15.53
N GLY A 54 13.60 -2.47 -16.25
CA GLY A 54 12.47 -2.30 -17.17
C GLY A 54 11.06 -2.15 -16.60
N ARG A 55 10.86 -2.16 -15.27
CA ARG A 55 9.55 -1.96 -14.63
C ARG A 55 9.32 -0.53 -14.09
N GLY A 56 10.37 0.30 -14.01
CA GLY A 56 10.28 1.70 -13.56
C GLY A 56 9.93 2.71 -14.67
N SER A 57 10.17 2.38 -15.94
CA SER A 57 9.88 3.29 -17.05
C SER A 57 8.41 3.25 -17.45
N CYS A 58 7.76 4.42 -17.50
CA CYS A 58 6.42 4.54 -18.07
C CYS A 58 6.44 4.10 -19.54
N LYS A 59 5.56 3.17 -19.93
CA LYS A 59 5.51 2.63 -21.30
C LYS A 59 5.12 3.66 -22.37
N VAL A 60 4.48 4.77 -21.97
CA VAL A 60 3.98 5.80 -22.89
C VAL A 60 5.03 6.91 -23.09
N CYS A 61 5.54 7.49 -22.01
CA CYS A 61 6.46 8.63 -22.12
C CYS A 61 7.92 8.27 -21.82
N ALA A 62 8.25 6.98 -21.69
CA ALA A 62 9.56 6.43 -21.37
C ALA A 62 10.21 6.93 -20.07
N ARG A 63 9.51 7.78 -19.30
CA ARG A 63 10.03 8.40 -18.08
C ARG A 63 10.27 7.34 -17.03
N GLU A 64 11.47 7.29 -16.50
CA GLU A 64 11.80 6.49 -15.34
C GLU A 64 11.10 7.05 -14.10
N ASN A 65 10.35 6.18 -13.42
CA ASN A 65 9.76 6.41 -12.12
C ASN A 65 10.25 5.28 -11.20
N SER A 66 10.46 5.61 -9.94
CA SER A 66 10.73 4.64 -8.88
C SER A 66 9.59 4.70 -7.88
N ILE A 67 9.23 3.56 -7.30
CA ILE A 67 8.42 3.49 -6.09
C ILE A 67 9.27 2.83 -5.02
N GLU A 68 9.27 3.41 -3.83
CA GLU A 68 9.93 2.84 -2.67
C GLU A 68 8.89 2.76 -1.56
N ILE A 69 8.62 1.54 -1.09
CA ILE A 69 7.89 1.35 0.16
C ILE A 69 8.90 1.52 1.29
N LEU A 70 8.74 2.61 2.03
CA LEU A 70 9.52 2.80 3.25
C LEU A 70 8.96 1.85 4.31
N SER A 71 9.58 0.67 4.47
CA SER A 71 9.19 -0.33 5.47
C SER A 71 9.13 0.24 6.88
N SER A 72 9.99 1.21 7.21
CA SER A 72 9.99 1.97 8.47
C SER A 72 8.76 2.87 8.66
N THR A 73 8.01 3.16 7.60
CA THR A 73 6.77 3.95 7.65
C THR A 73 5.52 3.09 7.77
N ILE A 74 5.67 1.76 7.71
CA ILE A 74 4.58 0.82 7.85
C ILE A 74 4.20 0.78 9.31
N LYS A 75 3.04 1.36 9.60
CA LYS A 75 2.46 1.36 10.93
C LYS A 75 1.34 0.35 10.95
N SER A 76 1.32 -0.47 12.00
CA SER A 76 0.17 -1.31 12.29
C SER A 76 -1.06 -0.42 12.50
N TYR A 77 -2.22 -0.89 12.06
CA TYR A 77 -3.52 -0.33 12.30
C TYR A 77 -4.11 -1.07 13.52
N ASN A 78 -4.18 -0.39 14.66
CA ASN A 78 -4.53 -0.98 15.94
C ASN A 78 -5.99 -0.70 16.30
N ALA A 79 -6.47 -1.32 17.39
CA ALA A 79 -7.81 -1.09 17.92
C ALA A 79 -8.10 0.41 18.18
N GLU A 80 -7.12 1.20 18.62
CA GLU A 80 -7.29 2.65 18.82
C GLU A 80 -7.48 3.46 17.52
N ASP A 81 -7.07 2.89 16.39
CA ASP A 81 -7.19 3.50 15.06
C ASP A 81 -8.53 3.17 14.38
N ASN A 82 -9.35 2.31 14.98
CA ASN A 82 -10.62 1.85 14.42
C ASN A 82 -11.45 2.98 13.80
N GLU A 83 -11.92 2.78 12.57
CA GLU A 83 -12.69 3.72 11.77
C GLU A 83 -12.02 5.08 11.47
N LYS A 84 -10.71 5.21 11.73
CA LYS A 84 -9.93 6.40 11.37
C LYS A 84 -9.04 6.09 10.18
N PHE A 85 -8.78 7.09 9.34
CA PHE A 85 -7.75 6.96 8.32
C PHE A 85 -6.36 7.04 8.96
N LYS A 86 -5.51 6.07 8.63
CA LYS A 86 -4.12 6.03 9.07
C LYS A 86 -3.22 5.76 7.89
N THR A 87 -2.14 6.53 7.79
CA THR A 87 -1.10 6.28 6.78
C THR A 87 -0.36 4.99 7.11
N ILE A 88 -0.38 4.04 6.17
CA ILE A 88 0.28 2.75 6.30
C ILE A 88 1.45 2.59 5.32
N VAL A 89 1.47 3.31 4.20
CA VAL A 89 2.56 3.27 3.21
C VAL A 89 2.78 4.67 2.63
N ARG A 90 4.03 5.00 2.29
CA ARG A 90 4.39 6.20 1.53
C ARG A 90 5.10 5.81 0.23
N CYS A 91 4.71 6.44 -0.87
CA CYS A 91 5.21 6.22 -2.22
C CYS A 91 5.87 7.50 -2.78
N TRP A 92 6.82 7.31 -3.68
CA TRP A 92 7.50 8.37 -4.44
C TRP A 92 7.33 8.12 -5.93
N GLY A 93 7.44 9.16 -6.77
CA GLY A 93 7.57 9.04 -8.23
C GLY A 93 6.31 8.59 -9.01
N LEU A 94 5.43 7.81 -8.41
CA LEU A 94 4.18 7.31 -8.99
C LEU A 94 2.99 7.57 -8.06
N GLU A 95 1.84 7.90 -8.66
CA GLU A 95 0.58 8.10 -7.95
C GLU A 95 -0.20 6.80 -7.96
N PRO A 96 -0.29 6.07 -6.83
CA PRO A 96 -1.19 4.94 -6.76
C PRO A 96 -2.64 5.44 -6.87
N VAL A 97 -3.42 4.77 -7.71
CA VAL A 97 -4.80 5.15 -8.04
C VAL A 97 -5.81 4.07 -7.68
N ASP A 98 -5.34 2.85 -7.42
CA ASP A 98 -6.17 1.72 -7.01
C ASP A 98 -5.35 0.79 -6.12
N PHE A 99 -5.99 0.21 -5.11
CA PHE A 99 -5.38 -0.74 -4.19
C PHE A 99 -6.29 -1.96 -4.06
N GLN A 100 -5.74 -3.12 -4.35
CA GLN A 100 -6.43 -4.39 -4.15
C GLN A 100 -5.72 -5.15 -3.02
N PRO A 101 -6.24 -5.09 -1.77
CA PRO A 101 -5.74 -5.96 -0.73
C PRO A 101 -6.04 -7.40 -1.13
N GLN A 102 -5.04 -8.28 -1.04
CA GLN A 102 -5.24 -9.71 -1.20
C GLN A 102 -5.09 -10.43 0.15
N ALA A 103 -4.56 -11.65 0.17
CA ALA A 103 -4.27 -12.38 1.41
C ALA A 103 -3.11 -11.76 2.21
N GLY A 104 -2.58 -10.63 1.76
CA GLY A 104 -1.39 -9.99 2.28
C GLY A 104 -1.60 -9.20 3.57
N PHE A 105 -2.73 -9.28 4.27
CA PHE A 105 -2.92 -8.62 5.57
C PHE A 105 -3.17 -9.64 6.68
N ALA A 106 -2.65 -9.33 7.86
CA ALA A 106 -2.94 -10.08 9.07
C ALA A 106 -3.19 -9.14 10.23
N ALA A 107 -4.03 -9.60 11.14
CA ALA A 107 -4.27 -8.99 12.43
C ALA A 107 -4.20 -10.03 13.53
N GLU A 108 -4.24 -9.58 14.77
CA GLU A 108 -4.21 -10.40 15.98
C GLU A 108 -5.48 -10.15 16.81
N GLY A 109 -6.04 -11.21 17.39
CA GLY A 109 -7.14 -11.07 18.34
C GLY A 109 -6.70 -10.27 19.57
N VAL A 110 -7.47 -9.26 19.97
CA VAL A 110 -7.11 -8.34 21.06
C VAL A 110 -6.81 -9.09 22.37
N GLU A 111 -7.58 -10.13 22.67
CA GLU A 111 -7.45 -10.90 23.91
C GLU A 111 -6.62 -12.19 23.74
N SER A 112 -6.68 -12.81 22.56
CA SER A 112 -6.10 -14.13 22.31
C SER A 112 -4.71 -14.10 21.68
N GLY A 113 -4.31 -12.97 21.09
CA GLY A 113 -3.09 -12.86 20.28
C GLY A 113 -3.09 -13.75 19.03
N THR A 114 -4.23 -14.38 18.70
CA THR A 114 -4.33 -15.33 17.59
C THR A 114 -4.39 -14.58 16.27
N SER A 115 -3.65 -15.02 15.26
CA SER A 115 -3.67 -14.40 13.93
C SER A 115 -5.01 -14.64 13.22
N VAL A 116 -5.59 -13.57 12.68
CA VAL A 116 -6.87 -13.59 11.95
C VAL A 116 -6.68 -12.93 10.58
N GLY A 117 -7.26 -13.54 9.54
CA GLY A 117 -7.34 -12.95 8.20
C GLY A 117 -8.43 -11.89 8.12
N ILE A 118 -8.22 -10.84 7.33
CA ILE A 118 -9.16 -9.72 7.18
C ILE A 118 -9.70 -9.68 5.75
N PHE A 119 -11.02 -9.49 5.64
CA PHE A 119 -11.74 -9.61 4.37
C PHE A 119 -12.29 -8.27 3.83
N GLU A 120 -12.37 -7.22 4.65
CA GLU A 120 -12.84 -5.90 4.20
C GLU A 120 -11.98 -4.77 4.74
N VAL A 121 -11.42 -3.98 3.82
CA VAL A 121 -10.64 -2.78 4.14
C VAL A 121 -11.00 -1.68 3.16
N THR A 122 -11.33 -0.49 3.67
CA THR A 122 -11.47 0.72 2.84
C THR A 122 -10.13 1.44 2.75
N HIS A 123 -9.75 1.90 1.56
CA HIS A 123 -8.49 2.61 1.35
C HIS A 123 -8.73 3.98 0.70
N GLN A 124 -7.83 4.93 0.97
CA GLN A 124 -7.79 6.22 0.29
C GLN A 124 -6.34 6.63 0.06
N PHE A 125 -6.07 7.15 -1.14
CA PHE A 125 -4.78 7.77 -1.45
C PHE A 125 -4.82 9.25 -1.13
N LEU A 126 -3.80 9.72 -0.40
CA LEU A 126 -3.63 11.12 -0.03
C LEU A 126 -2.29 11.64 -0.55
N LYS A 127 -2.35 12.69 -1.37
CA LYS A 127 -1.16 13.46 -1.76
C LYS A 127 -0.62 14.16 -0.51
N CYS A 128 0.66 13.93 -0.19
CA CYS A 128 1.39 14.51 0.93
C CYS A 128 2.28 15.68 0.47
#